data_AF-A0A821MGR9-F1
#
_entry.id   AF-A0A821MGR9-F1
#
_cell.length_a   1.000
_cell.length_b   1.000
_cell.length_c   1.000
_cell.angle_alpha   90.00
_cell.angle_beta   90.00
_cell.angle_gamma   90.00
#
_symmetry.space_group_name_H-M   'P 1'
#
loop_
_entity.id
_entity.type
_entity.pdbx_description
1 polymer ?
#
loop_
_entity_poly.entity_id
_entity_poly.type
_entity_poly.pdbx_seq_one_letter_code
_entity_poly.pdbx_strand_id
1 'polypeptide(L)'
;MPFVERVVEPKFLSRTSLRDENGKQKVTDEELQAVTNCTLSNALRQLASLVLLAEDIFSELTGQLEAIKERSKAAQAKIVTINELVEKYDPKKVPVRKYLFKLQLVSV
;
A
#
# COMPACT_ATOMS: atom_id res chain seq x y z
N MET A 1 3.26 41.29 37.49
CA MET A 1 4.52 41.48 36.74
C MET A 1 4.20 41.34 35.27
N PRO A 2 4.44 42.34 34.41
CA PRO A 2 4.21 42.18 32.97
C PRO A 2 5.25 41.22 32.38
N PHE A 3 4.81 40.30 31.54
CA PHE A 3 5.68 39.33 30.86
C PHE A 3 6.48 40.03 29.75
N VAL A 4 7.75 39.65 29.58
CA VAL A 4 8.57 40.10 28.45
C VAL A 4 7.99 39.52 27.17
N GLU A 5 7.40 40.38 26.35
CA GLU A 5 6.96 40.02 25.01
C GLU A 5 8.19 39.82 24.12
N ARG A 6 8.35 38.61 23.58
CA ARG A 6 9.42 38.29 22.62
C ARG A 6 8.82 38.29 21.22
N VAL A 7 8.96 39.41 20.52
CA VAL A 7 8.62 39.47 19.09
C VAL A 7 9.76 38.81 18.31
N VAL A 8 9.45 37.73 17.60
CA VAL A 8 10.41 37.02 16.73
C VAL A 8 10.12 37.40 15.29
N GLU A 9 11.09 38.03 14.63
CA GLU A 9 10.99 38.39 13.22
C GLU A 9 11.88 37.48 12.35
N PRO A 10 11.40 37.06 11.17
CA PRO A 10 12.18 36.25 10.25
C PRO A 10 13.37 37.06 9.69
N LYS A 11 14.58 36.46 9.72
CA LYS A 11 15.82 37.09 9.22
C LYS A 11 16.12 36.75 7.76
N PHE A 12 15.69 35.58 7.31
CA PHE A 12 16.00 35.04 5.99
C PHE A 12 14.76 34.48 5.31
N LEU A 13 14.70 34.62 3.99
CA LEU A 13 13.71 33.99 3.12
C LEU A 13 14.43 33.37 1.92
N SER A 14 14.20 32.07 1.66
CA SER A 14 14.79 31.35 0.52
C SER A 14 16.31 31.53 0.37
N ARG A 15 17.02 31.64 1.50
CA ARG A 15 18.48 31.88 1.63
C ARG A 15 18.94 33.34 1.39
N THR A 16 18.02 34.28 1.21
CA THR A 16 18.33 35.72 1.12
C THR A 16 18.03 36.42 2.44
N SER A 17 18.94 37.31 2.89
CA SER A 17 18.69 38.15 4.07
C SER A 17 17.64 39.21 3.76
N LEU A 18 16.64 39.33 4.64
CA LEU A 18 15.56 40.32 4.50
C LEU A 18 16.00 41.74 4.89
N ARG A 19 17.07 41.85 5.67
CA ARG A 19 17.65 43.12 6.13
C ARG A 19 19.13 43.20 5.76
N ASP A 20 19.57 44.42 5.48
CA ASP A 20 20.97 44.74 5.24
C ASP A 20 21.76 44.88 6.57
N GLU A 21 23.09 44.99 6.53
CA GLU A 21 23.94 45.09 7.75
C GLU A 21 23.57 46.29 8.64
N ASN A 22 22.99 47.34 8.03
CA ASN A 22 22.49 48.54 8.70
C ASN A 22 21.03 48.43 9.20
N GLY A 23 20.41 47.24 9.13
CA GLY A 23 19.04 47.00 9.59
C GLY A 23 17.93 47.49 8.66
N LYS A 24 18.26 48.05 7.49
CA LYS A 24 17.29 48.50 6.49
C LYS A 24 16.69 47.30 5.74
N GLN A 25 15.39 47.33 5.50
CA GLN A 25 14.70 46.31 4.72
C GLN A 25 15.23 46.30 3.28
N LYS A 26 15.76 45.15 2.86
CA LYS A 26 16.41 44.97 1.56
C LYS A 26 15.41 44.55 0.48
N VAL A 27 14.27 44.00 0.89
CA VAL A 27 13.27 43.36 0.02
C VAL A 27 11.98 44.19 0.05
N THR A 28 11.43 44.48 -1.13
CA THR A 28 10.14 45.16 -1.28
C THR A 28 8.98 44.19 -1.04
N ASP A 29 7.82 44.68 -0.59
CA ASP A 29 6.66 43.82 -0.25
C ASP A 29 6.20 42.94 -1.42
N GLU A 30 6.30 43.43 -2.66
CA GLU A 30 5.93 42.67 -3.87
C GLU A 30 6.84 41.45 -4.11
N GLU A 31 8.14 41.57 -3.79
CA GLU A 31 9.09 40.45 -3.89
C GLU A 31 8.77 39.36 -2.85
N LEU A 32 8.34 39.73 -1.65
CA LEU A 32 7.91 38.78 -0.63
C LEU A 32 6.66 38.02 -1.08
N GLN A 33 5.66 38.74 -1.62
CA GLN A 33 4.45 38.13 -2.16
C GLN A 33 4.76 37.18 -3.33
N ALA A 34 5.69 37.56 -4.22
CA ALA A 34 6.13 36.71 -5.33
C ALA A 34 6.80 35.42 -4.85
N VAL A 35 7.69 35.50 -3.85
CA VAL A 35 8.34 34.32 -3.27
C VAL A 35 7.33 33.42 -2.57
N THR A 36 6.41 33.98 -1.77
CA THR A 36 5.35 33.19 -1.12
C THR A 36 4.47 32.47 -2.14
N ASN A 37 4.06 33.15 -3.20
CA ASN A 37 3.24 32.54 -4.25
C ASN A 37 4.00 31.46 -5.02
N CYS A 38 5.30 31.67 -5.29
CA CYS A 38 6.17 30.67 -5.91
C CYS A 38 6.34 29.43 -5.01
N THR A 39 6.58 29.63 -3.72
CA THR A 39 6.67 28.54 -2.74
C THR A 39 5.36 27.77 -2.65
N LEU A 40 4.22 28.46 -2.60
CA LEU A 40 2.90 27.82 -2.59
C LEU A 40 2.65 27.02 -3.86
N SER A 41 2.91 27.61 -5.03
CA SER A 41 2.74 26.94 -6.33
C SER A 41 3.63 25.70 -6.45
N ASN A 42 4.87 25.77 -5.95
CA ASN A 42 5.77 24.62 -5.92
C ASN A 42 5.31 23.54 -4.94
N ALA A 43 4.79 23.92 -3.77
CA ALA A 43 4.22 22.96 -2.82
C ALA A 43 2.99 22.25 -3.41
N LEU A 44 2.10 22.99 -4.09
CA LEU A 44 0.96 22.41 -4.80
C LEU A 44 1.41 21.45 -5.91
N ARG A 45 2.44 21.81 -6.68
CA ARG A 45 3.01 20.92 -7.70
C ARG A 45 3.58 19.64 -7.08
N GLN A 46 4.29 19.74 -5.96
CA GLN A 46 4.83 18.59 -5.24
C GLN A 46 3.71 17.69 -4.71
N LEU A 47 2.63 18.26 -4.16
CA LEU A 47 1.47 17.50 -3.71
C LEU A 47 0.76 16.80 -4.88
N ALA A 48 0.62 17.47 -6.03
CA ALA A 48 0.07 16.84 -7.22
C ALA A 48 0.92 15.66 -7.68
N SER A 49 2.25 15.80 -7.72
CA SER A 49 3.15 14.68 -8.02
C SER A 49 3.02 13.53 -7.02
N LEU A 50 2.83 13.83 -5.73
CA LEU A 50 2.64 12.82 -4.70
C LEU A 50 1.32 12.06 -4.89
N VAL A 51 0.24 12.75 -5.25
CA VAL A 51 -1.06 12.12 -5.53
C VAL A 51 -0.98 11.20 -6.74
N LEU A 52 -0.31 11.62 -7.82
CA LEU A 52 -0.11 10.76 -9.00
C LEU A 52 0.67 9.50 -8.64
N LEU A 53 1.73 9.63 -7.85
CA LEU A 53 2.49 8.47 -7.38
C LEU A 53 1.64 7.54 -6.49
N ALA A 54 0.80 8.10 -5.63
CA ALA A 54 -0.10 7.31 -4.80
C ALA A 54 -1.12 6.55 -5.65
N GLU A 55 -1.64 7.16 -6.72
CA GLU A 55 -2.55 6.51 -7.66
C GLU A 55 -1.88 5.31 -8.35
N ASP A 56 -0.64 5.46 -8.81
CA ASP A 56 0.13 4.35 -9.40
C ASP A 56 0.28 3.17 -8.41
N ILE A 57 0.65 3.46 -7.15
CA ILE A 57 0.78 2.45 -6.10
C ILE A 57 -0.55 1.74 -5.84
N PHE A 58 -1.65 2.48 -5.69
CA PHE A 58 -2.96 1.89 -5.42
C PHE A 58 -3.51 1.11 -6.61
N SER A 59 -3.22 1.54 -7.84
CA SER A 59 -3.57 0.82 -9.06
C SER A 59 -2.88 -0.54 -9.12
N GLU A 60 -1.57 -0.57 -8.87
CA GLU A 60 -0.80 -1.82 -8.83
C GLU A 60 -1.30 -2.77 -7.73
N LEU A 61 -1.51 -2.25 -6.51
CA LEU A 61 -2.05 -3.04 -5.39
C LEU A 61 -3.43 -3.61 -5.71
N THR A 62 -4.29 -2.82 -6.35
CA THR A 62 -5.63 -3.28 -6.75
C THR A 62 -5.54 -4.42 -7.76
N GLY A 63 -4.66 -4.32 -8.76
CA GLY A 63 -4.42 -5.40 -9.71
C GLY A 63 -3.90 -6.68 -9.04
N GLN A 64 -2.98 -6.56 -8.10
CA GLN A 64 -2.47 -7.71 -7.32
C GLN A 64 -3.58 -8.35 -6.48
N LEU A 65 -4.41 -7.54 -5.81
CA LEU A 65 -5.53 -8.04 -5.01
C LEU A 65 -6.59 -8.73 -5.87
N GLU A 66 -6.87 -8.21 -7.07
CA GLU A 66 -7.80 -8.84 -8.00
C GLU A 66 -7.29 -10.20 -8.48
N ALA A 67 -6.00 -10.32 -8.80
CA ALA A 67 -5.39 -11.61 -9.14
C ALA A 67 -5.48 -12.63 -7.98
N ILE A 68 -5.27 -12.18 -6.74
CA ILE A 68 -5.44 -13.02 -5.54
C ILE A 68 -6.90 -13.43 -5.36
N LYS A 69 -7.84 -12.51 -5.56
CA LYS A 69 -9.28 -12.75 -5.46
C LYS A 69 -9.73 -13.83 -6.44
N GLU A 70 -9.32 -13.74 -7.71
CA GLU A 70 -9.70 -14.74 -8.72
C GLU A 70 -9.12 -16.13 -8.41
N ARG A 71 -7.86 -16.20 -7.96
CA ARG A 71 -7.25 -17.47 -7.51
C ARG A 71 -7.97 -18.04 -6.29
N SER A 72 -8.32 -17.19 -5.33
CA SER A 72 -9.03 -17.61 -4.12
C SER A 72 -10.44 -18.13 -4.45
N LYS A 73 -11.15 -17.45 -5.36
CA LYS A 73 -12.46 -17.90 -5.87
C LYS A 73 -12.36 -19.25 -6.58
N ALA A 74 -11.35 -19.45 -7.43
CA ALA A 74 -11.12 -20.73 -8.10
C ALA A 74 -10.79 -21.85 -7.10
N ALA A 75 -9.99 -21.57 -6.08
CA ALA A 75 -9.70 -22.51 -5.01
C ALA A 75 -10.96 -22.87 -4.20
N GLN A 76 -11.76 -21.86 -3.85
CA GLN A 76 -13.04 -22.06 -3.14
C GLN A 76 -14.00 -22.93 -3.95
N ALA A 77 -14.14 -22.68 -5.26
CA ALA A 77 -14.97 -23.51 -6.12
C ALA A 77 -14.52 -24.97 -6.14
N LYS A 78 -13.20 -25.21 -6.25
CA LYS A 78 -12.63 -26.57 -6.17
C LYS A 78 -12.91 -27.24 -4.82
N ILE A 79 -12.78 -26.51 -3.72
CA ILE A 79 -13.07 -27.01 -2.37
C ILE A 79 -14.55 -27.43 -2.27
N VAL A 80 -15.47 -26.61 -2.76
CA VAL A 80 -16.91 -26.94 -2.79
C VAL A 80 -17.16 -28.22 -3.59
N THR A 81 -16.60 -28.32 -4.81
CA THR A 81 -16.75 -29.53 -5.63
C THR A 81 -16.19 -30.77 -4.94
N ILE A 82 -15.02 -30.67 -4.32
CA ILE A 82 -14.41 -31.81 -3.59
C ILE A 82 -15.28 -32.20 -2.40
N ASN A 83 -15.80 -31.23 -1.63
CA ASN A 83 -16.69 -31.52 -0.50
C ASN A 83 -17.94 -32.28 -0.96
N GLU A 84 -18.59 -31.85 -2.04
CA GLU A 84 -19.75 -32.57 -2.58
C GLU A 84 -19.41 -33.99 -3.03
N LEU A 85 -18.22 -34.20 -3.63
CA LEU A 85 -17.76 -35.52 -4.03
C LEU A 85 -17.49 -36.42 -2.82
N VAL A 86 -16.90 -35.88 -1.76
CA VAL A 86 -16.62 -36.60 -0.51
C VAL A 86 -17.91 -36.95 0.22
N GLU A 87 -18.90 -36.06 0.27
CA GLU A 87 -20.20 -36.35 0.87
C GLU A 87 -20.96 -37.47 0.15
N LYS A 88 -20.86 -37.51 -1.20
CA LYS A 88 -21.50 -38.55 -2.03
C LYS A 88 -20.68 -39.84 -2.10
N TYR A 89 -19.50 -39.88 -1.50
CA TYR A 89 -18.58 -41.01 -1.60
C TYR A 89 -19.04 -42.20 -0.77
N ASP A 90 -19.23 -43.35 -1.42
CA ASP A 90 -19.57 -44.61 -0.75
C ASP A 90 -18.33 -45.53 -0.65
N PRO A 91 -17.72 -45.68 0.53
CA PRO A 91 -16.50 -46.47 0.72
C PRO A 91 -16.71 -47.97 0.48
N LYS A 92 -17.95 -48.49 0.49
CA LYS A 92 -18.24 -49.91 0.26
C LYS A 92 -18.21 -50.30 -1.22
N LYS A 93 -18.30 -49.33 -2.14
CA LYS A 93 -18.21 -49.56 -3.59
C LYS A 93 -16.77 -49.61 -4.10
N VAL A 94 -15.80 -49.29 -3.26
CA VAL A 94 -14.38 -49.30 -3.62
C VAL A 94 -13.90 -50.76 -3.68
N PRO A 95 -13.44 -51.26 -4.83
CA PRO A 95 -12.98 -52.64 -4.94
C PRO A 95 -11.69 -52.82 -4.13
N VAL A 96 -11.79 -53.52 -3.00
CA VAL A 96 -10.63 -53.93 -2.21
C VAL A 96 -9.92 -55.04 -2.97
N ARG A 97 -8.66 -54.83 -3.37
CA ARG A 97 -7.83 -55.88 -3.97
C ARG A 97 -7.57 -56.96 -2.93
N LYS A 98 -8.33 -58.05 -3.00
CA LYS A 98 -8.13 -59.24 -2.17
C LYS A 98 -6.82 -59.90 -2.60
N TYR A 99 -5.77 -59.75 -1.80
CA TYR A 99 -4.59 -60.59 -1.93
C TYR A 99 -5.01 -62.01 -1.51
N LEU A 100 -5.04 -62.92 -2.48
CA LEU A 100 -5.17 -64.36 -2.24
C LEU A 100 -3.92 -64.81 -1.49
N PHE A 101 -3.99 -64.82 -0.16
CA PHE A 101 -3.09 -65.64 0.65
C PHE A 101 -3.38 -67.09 0.26
N LYS A 102 -2.65 -67.61 -0.73
CA LYS A 102 -2.49 -69.05 -0.91
C LYS A 102 -1.76 -69.54 0.34
N LEU A 103 -2.52 -69.93 1.37
CA LEU A 103 -2.03 -70.94 2.29
C LEU A 103 -1.84 -72.21 1.45
N GLN A 104 -0.61 -72.45 1.01
CA GLN A 104 -0.16 -73.82 0.79
C GLN A 104 -0.26 -74.52 2.14
N LEU A 105 -1.41 -75.12 2.41
CA LEU A 105 -1.52 -76.25 3.32
C LEU A 105 -0.68 -77.37 2.69
N VAL A 106 0.60 -77.41 3.05
CA VAL A 106 1.41 -78.62 2.91
C VAL A 106 0.84 -79.60 3.93
N SER A 107 -0.01 -80.49 3.45
CA SER A 107 -0.35 -81.74 4.12
C SER A 107 0.33 -82.85 3.34
N VAL A 108 0.91 -83.78 4.11
CA VAL A 108 1.76 -84.93 3.75
C VAL A 108 3.25 -84.63 3.73
#